data_AF-A0A7C4JHP3-F1
#
_entry.id   AF-A0A7C4JHP3-F1
#
_cell.length_a   1.000
_cell.length_b   1.000
_cell.length_c   1.000
_cell.angle_alpha   90.00
_cell.angle_beta   90.00
_cell.angle_gamma   90.00
#
_symmetry.space_group_name_H-M   'P 1'
#
loop_
_entity.id
_entity.type
_entity.pdbx_description
1 polymer ?
#
loop_
_entity_poly.entity_id
_entity_poly.type
_entity_poly.pdbx_seq_one_letter_code
_entity_poly.pdbx_strand_id
1 'polypeptide(L)'
;AILAATEDTRFEPVKLEELPQIVFTIYILTQPCLVKDLKELDPKKFGIIVKSLPIKYEAVKDEEVIFNGFLPEKTGVLLPDLEGINTIEDQILIACQKAGIDPFSEDFLIYKFEVQKLKENEN
;
A
#
# COMPACT_ATOMS: atom_id res chain seq x y z
N ALA A 1 15.60 -9.55 3.62
CA ALA A 1 16.79 -9.91 2.83
C ALA A 1 16.78 -11.40 2.49
N ILE A 2 16.92 -12.29 3.48
CA ILE A 2 16.99 -13.76 3.25
C ILE A 2 15.80 -14.29 2.44
N LEU A 3 14.56 -13.98 2.85
CA LEU A 3 13.34 -14.43 2.14
C LEU A 3 13.28 -13.95 0.68
N ALA A 4 13.72 -12.71 0.40
CA ALA A 4 13.74 -12.19 -0.97
C ALA A 4 14.78 -12.89 -1.85
N ALA A 5 15.85 -13.42 -1.25
CA ALA A 5 16.92 -14.12 -1.95
C ALA A 5 16.66 -15.63 -2.10
N THR A 6 15.87 -16.24 -1.20
CA THR A 6 15.71 -17.70 -1.15
C THR A 6 14.29 -18.20 -1.39
N GLU A 7 13.27 -17.36 -1.23
CA GLU A 7 11.85 -17.75 -1.29
C GLU A 7 11.04 -17.00 -2.35
N ASP A 8 11.66 -16.13 -3.16
CA ASP A 8 10.99 -15.51 -4.29
C ASP A 8 10.82 -16.53 -5.42
N THR A 9 9.68 -17.21 -5.45
CA THR A 9 9.32 -18.27 -6.41
C THR A 9 9.47 -17.89 -7.89
N ARG A 10 9.61 -16.61 -8.23
CA ARG A 10 9.81 -16.14 -9.60
C ARG A 10 11.25 -16.30 -10.08
N PHE A 11 12.19 -16.51 -9.16
CA PHE A 11 13.62 -16.63 -9.43
C PHE A 11 14.20 -17.84 -8.69
N GLU A 12 15.29 -18.39 -9.20
CA GLU A 12 16.04 -19.41 -8.46
C GLU A 12 16.71 -18.77 -7.24
N PRO A 13 16.89 -19.52 -6.14
CA PRO A 13 17.57 -19.02 -4.95
C PRO A 13 18.97 -18.49 -5.27
N VAL A 14 19.30 -17.32 -4.72
CA VAL A 14 20.59 -16.65 -4.94
C VAL A 14 21.74 -17.52 -4.43
N LYS A 15 22.77 -17.72 -5.27
CA LYS A 15 23.97 -18.50 -4.94
C LYS A 15 25.05 -17.61 -4.31
N LEU A 16 25.94 -18.22 -3.52
CA LEU A 16 27.03 -17.52 -2.84
C LEU A 16 27.94 -16.75 -3.81
N GLU A 17 28.13 -17.30 -5.02
CA GLU A 17 28.96 -16.73 -6.09
C GLU A 17 28.36 -15.46 -6.71
N GLU A 18 27.05 -15.26 -6.57
CA GLU A 18 26.32 -14.12 -7.10
C GLU A 18 26.32 -12.93 -6.12
N LEU A 19 26.63 -13.17 -4.84
CA LEU A 19 26.66 -12.14 -3.80
C LEU A 19 27.53 -10.91 -4.12
N PRO A 20 28.68 -11.02 -4.81
CA PRO A 20 29.48 -9.85 -5.18
C PRO A 20 28.88 -9.00 -6.31
N GLN A 21 27.86 -9.51 -7.02
CA GLN A 21 27.28 -8.87 -8.22
C GLN A 21 25.85 -8.37 -8.00
N ILE A 22 25.29 -8.59 -6.81
CA ILE A 22 23.93 -8.15 -6.47
C ILE A 22 23.95 -6.81 -5.76
N VAL A 23 23.10 -5.91 -6.22
CA VAL A 23 22.87 -4.62 -5.56
C VAL A 23 21.67 -4.75 -4.65
N PHE A 24 21.86 -4.53 -3.36
CA PHE A 24 20.75 -4.54 -2.41
C PHE A 24 20.05 -3.18 -2.37
N THR A 25 18.72 -3.22 -2.44
CA THR A 25 17.87 -2.07 -2.15
C THR A 25 16.99 -2.42 -0.94
N ILE A 26 17.12 -1.65 0.13
CA ILE A 26 16.33 -1.80 1.34
C ILE A 26 15.31 -0.66 1.39
N TYR A 27 14.04 -1.02 1.56
CA TYR A 27 12.95 -0.08 1.81
C TYR A 27 12.61 -0.13 3.29
N ILE A 28 12.92 0.93 4.03
CA ILE A 28 12.52 1.09 5.44
C ILE A 28 11.19 1.83 5.45
N LEU A 29 10.16 1.19 6.01
CA LEU A 29 8.83 1.76 6.16
C LEU A 29 8.64 2.18 7.61
N THR A 30 8.18 3.42 7.83
CA THR A 30 7.75 3.87 9.16
C THR A 30 6.36 3.35 9.51
N GLN A 31 6.01 3.33 10.81
CA GLN A 31 4.66 2.95 11.23
C GLN A 31 3.63 3.93 10.64
N PRO A 32 2.55 3.43 10.01
CA PRO A 32 1.53 4.30 9.44
C PRO A 32 0.82 5.14 10.51
N CYS A 33 0.71 6.43 10.25
CA CYS A 33 0.02 7.40 11.12
C CYS A 33 -1.26 7.90 10.45
N LEU A 34 -2.34 8.05 11.22
CA LEU A 34 -3.61 8.58 10.71
C LEU A 34 -3.43 10.02 10.20
N VAL A 35 -3.98 10.29 9.01
CA VAL A 35 -3.97 11.62 8.39
C VAL A 35 -5.13 12.43 8.95
N LYS A 36 -4.84 13.60 9.53
CA LYS A 36 -5.86 14.53 10.03
C LYS A 36 -6.18 15.66 9.04
N ASP A 37 -5.17 16.10 8.29
CA ASP A 37 -5.28 17.12 7.26
C ASP A 37 -4.57 16.63 6.00
N LEU A 38 -5.27 16.71 4.87
CA LEU A 38 -4.75 16.35 3.55
C LEU A 38 -3.57 17.23 3.14
N LYS A 39 -3.49 18.47 3.63
CA LYS A 39 -2.39 19.40 3.31
C LYS A 39 -1.03 18.94 3.82
N GLU A 40 -1.00 17.98 4.75
CA GLU A 40 0.24 17.39 5.25
C GLU A 40 0.76 16.23 4.40
N LEU A 41 -0.01 15.78 3.39
CA LEU A 41 0.44 14.76 2.44
C LEU A 41 1.23 15.40 1.31
N ASP A 42 2.34 14.75 0.99
CA ASP A 42 3.10 15.01 -0.23
C ASP A 42 3.22 13.67 -0.97
N PRO A 43 2.61 13.53 -2.17
CA PRO A 43 2.63 12.29 -2.94
C PRO A 43 4.03 11.76 -3.24
N LYS A 44 5.04 12.63 -3.26
CA LYS A 44 6.44 12.25 -3.52
C LYS A 44 7.15 11.74 -2.27
N LYS A 45 6.72 12.18 -1.09
CA LYS A 45 7.39 11.86 0.18
C LYS A 45 6.66 10.75 0.96
N PHE A 46 5.34 10.76 0.95
CA PHE A 46 4.51 9.89 1.78
C PHE A 46 3.74 8.87 0.94
N GLY A 47 3.85 7.61 1.34
CA GLY A 47 2.91 6.58 0.91
C GLY A 47 1.63 6.69 1.70
N ILE A 48 0.53 6.21 1.11
CA ILE A 48 -0.78 6.24 1.74
C ILE A 48 -1.38 4.85 1.83
N ILE A 49 -2.15 4.61 2.90
CA ILE A 49 -2.97 3.43 3.08
C ILE A 49 -4.40 3.91 3.28
N VAL A 50 -5.31 3.43 2.43
CA VAL A 50 -6.75 3.65 2.59
C VAL A 50 -7.37 2.40 3.20
N LYS A 51 -8.23 2.56 4.19
CA LYS A 51 -8.90 1.46 4.87
C LYS A 51 -10.39 1.76 4.99
N SER A 52 -11.24 0.89 4.44
CA SER A 52 -12.69 1.04 4.56
C SER A 52 -13.13 0.78 5.99
N LEU A 53 -14.18 1.49 6.42
CA LEU A 53 -14.84 1.18 7.68
C LEU A 53 -15.76 -0.04 7.51
N PRO A 54 -16.00 -0.83 8.59
CA PRO A 54 -16.92 -1.96 8.52
C PRO A 54 -18.34 -1.46 8.24
N ILE A 55 -18.89 -1.81 7.07
CA ILE A 55 -20.28 -1.49 6.75
C ILE A 55 -21.17 -2.55 7.39
N LYS A 56 -22.01 -2.14 8.35
CA LYS A 56 -23.08 -2.98 8.87
C LYS A 56 -24.23 -2.95 7.87
N TYR A 57 -24.49 -4.06 7.21
CA TYR A 57 -25.60 -4.18 6.28
C TYR A 57 -26.89 -4.46 7.06
N GLU A 58 -27.76 -3.45 7.22
CA GLU A 58 -29.18 -3.67 7.58
C GLU A 58 -30.10 -3.74 6.35
N ALA A 59 -29.62 -3.36 5.16
CA ALA A 59 -30.48 -3.31 3.98
C ALA A 59 -29.68 -3.33 2.66
N VAL A 60 -29.34 -4.52 2.13
CA VAL A 60 -29.18 -4.66 0.68
C VAL A 60 -29.91 -5.90 0.20
N LYS A 61 -30.77 -5.65 -0.78
CA LYS A 61 -31.47 -6.62 -1.61
C LYS A 61 -30.47 -7.27 -2.57
N ASP A 62 -30.57 -8.59 -2.61
CA ASP A 62 -30.23 -9.48 -3.72
C ASP A 62 -28.75 -9.57 -4.16
N GLU A 63 -28.25 -10.81 -4.07
CA GLU A 63 -27.13 -11.41 -4.84
C GLU A 63 -25.68 -11.32 -4.36
N GLU A 64 -25.37 -10.95 -3.12
CA GLU A 64 -24.05 -11.24 -2.53
C GLU A 64 -24.14 -12.25 -1.38
N VAL A 65 -23.42 -13.38 -1.50
CA VAL A 65 -23.30 -14.39 -0.44
C VAL A 65 -22.38 -13.84 0.65
N ILE A 66 -22.96 -13.15 1.64
CA ILE A 66 -22.19 -12.57 2.74
C ILE A 66 -21.85 -13.65 3.77
N PHE A 67 -20.56 -13.95 3.95
CA PHE A 67 -20.08 -14.84 5.02
C PHE A 67 -20.32 -14.12 6.36
N ASN A 68 -21.34 -14.54 7.12
CA ASN A 68 -21.72 -14.02 8.45
C ASN A 68 -22.25 -12.57 8.51
N GLY A 69 -22.69 -11.96 7.40
CA GLY A 69 -23.30 -10.62 7.42
C GLY A 69 -22.32 -9.45 7.60
N PHE A 70 -21.01 -9.70 7.52
CA PHE A 70 -19.96 -8.67 7.53
C PHE A 70 -19.19 -8.69 6.22
N LEU A 71 -19.03 -7.53 5.57
CA LEU A 71 -18.05 -7.40 4.50
C LEU A 71 -16.63 -7.35 5.08
N PRO A 72 -15.64 -7.97 4.43
CA PRO A 72 -14.24 -7.83 4.81
C PRO A 72 -13.80 -6.37 4.65
N GLU A 73 -12.94 -5.89 5.54
CA GLU A 73 -12.34 -4.56 5.44
C GLU A 73 -11.52 -4.46 4.16
N LYS A 74 -11.84 -3.51 3.30
CA LYS A 74 -11.08 -3.22 2.09
C LYS A 74 -9.89 -2.35 2.47
N THR A 75 -8.70 -2.72 1.99
CA THR A 75 -7.49 -1.94 2.24
C THR A 75 -6.70 -1.77 0.94
N GLY A 76 -6.28 -0.54 0.66
CA GLY A 76 -5.40 -0.20 -0.46
C GLY A 76 -4.14 0.45 0.06
N VAL A 77 -2.99 0.09 -0.52
CA VAL A 77 -1.71 0.73 -0.25
C VAL A 77 -1.16 1.32 -1.53
N LEU A 78 -0.57 2.50 -1.40
CA LEU A 78 0.10 3.19 -2.49
C LEU A 78 1.44 3.74 -1.99
N LEU A 79 2.51 3.39 -2.69
CA LEU A 79 3.86 3.87 -2.39
C LEU A 79 4.00 5.35 -2.79
N PRO A 80 4.92 6.10 -2.15
CA PRO A 80 5.27 7.44 -2.59
C PRO A 80 6.01 7.41 -3.95
N ASP A 81 6.08 8.57 -4.59
CA ASP A 81 6.91 8.84 -5.77
C ASP A 81 6.57 7.94 -6.98
N LEU A 82 5.28 7.73 -7.22
CA LEU A 82 4.79 6.97 -8.38
C LEU A 82 4.60 7.87 -9.61
N GLU A 83 5.08 7.38 -10.74
CA GLU A 83 4.95 8.07 -12.03
C GLU A 83 3.47 8.28 -12.39
N GLY A 84 3.12 9.52 -12.75
CA GLY A 84 1.75 9.91 -13.10
C GLY A 84 0.89 10.42 -11.93
N ILE A 85 1.37 10.35 -10.68
CA ILE A 85 0.63 10.83 -9.51
C ILE A 85 1.27 12.13 -8.99
N ASN A 86 0.65 13.26 -9.34
CA ASN A 86 1.17 14.59 -8.98
C ASN A 86 0.34 15.30 -7.91
N THR A 87 -0.88 14.81 -7.63
CA THR A 87 -1.79 15.42 -6.65
C THR A 87 -2.16 14.42 -5.56
N ILE A 88 -2.56 14.94 -4.39
CA ILE A 88 -2.97 14.13 -3.24
C ILE A 88 -4.30 13.45 -3.55
N GLU A 89 -5.17 14.15 -4.26
CA GLU A 89 -6.47 13.66 -4.72
C GLU A 89 -6.30 12.45 -5.66
N ASP A 90 -5.40 12.54 -6.64
CA ASP A 90 -5.09 11.42 -7.53
C ASP A 90 -4.54 10.23 -6.74
N GLN A 91 -3.65 10.51 -5.78
CA GLN A 91 -3.06 9.48 -4.93
C GLN A 91 -4.14 8.72 -4.16
N ILE A 92 -5.07 9.43 -3.54
CA ILE A 92 -6.19 8.84 -2.79
C ILE A 92 -7.12 8.06 -3.71
N LEU A 93 -7.50 8.64 -4.85
CA LEU A 93 -8.41 8.00 -5.79
C LEU A 93 -7.85 6.67 -6.31
N ILE A 94 -6.57 6.65 -6.69
CA ILE A 94 -5.88 5.44 -7.16
C ILE A 94 -5.77 4.40 -6.02
N ALA A 95 -5.48 4.84 -4.79
CA ALA A 95 -5.44 3.95 -3.64
C ALA A 95 -6.83 3.33 -3.34
N CYS A 96 -7.90 4.12 -3.42
CA CYS A 96 -9.28 3.66 -3.29
C CYS A 96 -9.66 2.67 -4.39
N GLN A 97 -9.31 2.95 -5.65
CA GLN A 97 -9.52 2.05 -6.78
C GLN A 97 -8.80 0.71 -6.58
N LYS A 98 -7.55 0.72 -6.09
CA LYS A 98 -6.79 -0.50 -5.75
C LYS A 98 -7.42 -1.29 -4.61
N ALA A 99 -8.09 -0.61 -3.68
CA ALA A 99 -8.81 -1.22 -2.57
C ALA A 99 -10.23 -1.70 -2.94
N GLY A 100 -10.77 -1.27 -4.08
CA GLY A 100 -12.19 -1.43 -4.40
C GLY A 100 -13.12 -0.61 -3.49
N ILE A 101 -12.63 0.51 -2.96
CA ILE A 101 -13.40 1.44 -2.12
C ILE A 101 -13.97 2.53 -3.03
N ASP A 102 -15.28 2.76 -2.96
CA ASP A 102 -15.91 3.92 -3.59
C ASP A 102 -15.79 5.15 -2.66
N PRO A 103 -14.98 6.17 -3.02
CA PRO A 103 -14.79 7.34 -2.18
C PRO A 103 -16.03 8.25 -2.07
N PHE A 104 -17.07 8.01 -2.88
CA PHE A 104 -18.31 8.79 -2.86
C PHE A 104 -19.42 8.15 -2.03
N SER A 105 -19.37 6.84 -1.80
CA SER A 105 -20.40 6.10 -1.05
C SER A 105 -19.92 5.43 0.23
N GLU A 106 -18.60 5.19 0.36
CA GLU A 106 -18.02 4.50 1.52
C GLU A 106 -17.17 5.47 2.35
N ASP A 107 -17.30 5.37 3.68
CA ASP A 107 -16.38 6.04 4.60
C ASP A 107 -15.08 5.23 4.74
N PHE A 108 -13.95 5.92 4.69
CA PHE A 108 -12.63 5.31 4.81
C PHE A 108 -11.67 6.18 5.63
N LEU A 109 -10.66 5.52 6.19
CA LEU A 109 -9.56 6.16 6.89
C LEU A 109 -8.33 6.19 6.00
N ILE A 110 -7.56 7.28 6.09
CA ILE A 110 -6.31 7.45 5.37
C ILE A 110 -5.17 7.46 6.39
N TYR A 111 -4.17 6.62 6.16
CA TYR A 111 -2.92 6.59 6.91
C TYR A 111 -1.78 6.98 6.00
N LYS A 112 -0.80 7.73 6.53
CA LYS A 112 0.45 8.07 5.84
C LYS A 112 1.62 7.29 6.44
N PHE A 113 2.55 6.88 5.61
CA PHE A 113 3.83 6.31 6.02
C PHE A 113 4.96 6.88 5.17
N GLU A 114 6.16 6.91 5.74
CA GLU A 114 7.37 7.32 5.02
C GLU A 114 8.12 6.10 4.52
N VAL A 115 8.69 6.23 3.32
CA VAL A 115 9.54 5.21 2.72
C VAL A 115 10.94 5.77 2.58
N GLN A 116 11.87 5.21 3.34
CA GLN A 116 13.28 5.51 3.17
C GLN A 116 13.93 4.41 2.33
N LYS A 117 14.42 4.79 1.14
CA LYS A 117 15.16 3.89 0.26
C LYS A 117 16.65 3.99 0.58
N LEU A 118 17.23 2.87 1.01
CA LEU A 118 18.67 2.71 1.14
C LEU A 118 19.14 1.85 -0.03
N LYS A 119 20.01 2.40 -0.87
CA LYS A 119 20.77 1.64 -1.86
C LYS A 119 22.18 1.46 -1.32
N GLU A 120 22.72 0.26 -1.51
CA GLU A 120 24.14 0.05 -1.32
C GLU A 120 24.92 0.94 -2.32
N ASN A 121 25.87 1.71 -1.82
CA ASN A 121 26.78 2.47 -2.68
C ASN A 121 27.82 1.50 -3.23
N GLU A 122 27.99 1.48 -4.54
CA GLU A 122 29.12 0.81 -5.19
C GLU A 122 30.42 1.38 -4.58
N ASN A 123 31.17 0.53 -3.87
CA ASN A 123 32.51 0.82 -3.35
C ASN A 123 33.56 0.19 -4.27
#